data_AF-B7QFC7-F1
#
_entry.id   AF-B7QFC7-F1
#
_cell.length_a   1.000
_cell.length_b   1.000
_cell.length_c   1.000
_cell.angle_alpha   90.00
_cell.angle_beta   90.00
_cell.angle_gamma   90.00
#
_symmetry.space_group_name_H-M   'P 1'
#
loop_
_entity.id
_entity.type
_entity.pdbx_description
1 polymer ?
#
loop_
_entity_poly.entity_id
_entity_poly.type
_entity_poly.pdbx_seq_one_letter_code
_entity_poly.pdbx_strand_id
1 'polypeptide(L)' 'MHVFGPKVDDREWHKVDLSVFRDHVVLYLDCEKHSSLELTTPRAPIDVNGDVNLAKFEADLSTVPVRHGPT' A
#
# COMPACT_ATOMS: atom_id res chain seq x y z
N MET A 1 4.26 -17.66 -18.60
CA MET A 1 3.23 -16.76 -18.03
C MET A 1 3.97 -15.51 -17.56
N HIS A 2 3.95 -14.43 -18.34
CA HIS A 2 4.60 -13.17 -17.93
C HIS A 2 3.68 -12.50 -16.91
N VAL A 3 4.21 -12.28 -15.71
CA VAL A 3 3.54 -11.46 -14.70
C VAL A 3 3.81 -10.00 -15.08
N PHE A 4 2.84 -9.35 -15.75
CA PHE A 4 2.88 -7.91 -15.95
C PHE A 4 2.43 -7.23 -14.65
N GLY A 5 3.29 -7.26 -13.63
CA GLY A 5 3.13 -6.42 -12.45
C GLY A 5 3.54 -4.98 -12.77
N PRO A 6 2.96 -3.98 -12.10
CA PRO A 6 3.38 -2.61 -12.28
C PRO A 6 4.87 -2.45 -11.93
N LYS A 7 5.60 -1.72 -12.78
CA LYS A 7 7.03 -1.49 -12.63
C LYS A 7 7.25 -0.36 -11.60
N VAL A 8 7.19 -0.71 -10.32
CA VAL A 8 7.39 0.22 -9.18
C VAL A 8 8.75 0.05 -8.49
N ASP A 9 9.49 -1.01 -8.83
CA ASP A 9 10.84 -1.29 -8.32
C ASP A 9 11.90 -0.86 -9.35
N ASP A 10 11.87 0.41 -9.75
CA ASP A 10 12.83 0.97 -10.71
C ASP A 10 13.68 2.11 -10.15
N ARG A 11 13.57 2.37 -8.83
CA ARG A 11 14.27 3.41 -8.06
C ARG A 11 13.81 4.84 -8.37
N GLU A 12 12.73 5.02 -9.10
CA GLU A 12 12.10 6.33 -9.29
C GLU A 12 11.00 6.59 -8.24
N TRP A 13 10.59 7.85 -8.12
CA TRP A 13 9.48 8.23 -7.25
C TRP A 13 8.16 7.80 -7.87
N HIS A 14 7.37 7.05 -7.10
CA HIS A 14 6.01 6.67 -7.48
C HIS A 14 4.98 7.14 -6.45
N LYS A 15 3.79 7.50 -6.94
CA LYS A 15 2.61 7.71 -6.11
C LYS A 15 1.72 6.48 -6.20
N VAL A 16 1.47 5.83 -5.06
CA VAL A 16 0.52 4.72 -4.93
C VAL A 16 -0.72 5.21 -4.19
N ASP A 17 -1.90 5.00 -4.78
CA ASP A 17 -3.19 5.26 -4.15
C ASP A 17 -4.09 4.01 -4.23
N LEU A 18 -4.73 3.69 -3.09
CA LEU A 18 -5.71 2.62 -2.98
C LEU A 18 -7.05 3.23 -2.60
N SER A 19 -7.92 3.38 -3.59
CA SER A 19 -9.28 3.85 -3.39
C SER A 19 -10.19 2.67 -3.00
N VAL A 20 -10.64 2.65 -1.75
CA VAL A 20 -11.38 1.53 -1.16
C VAL A 20 -12.88 1.83 -1.12
N PHE A 21 -13.67 1.07 -1.86
CA PHE A 21 -15.13 1.14 -1.88
C PHE A 21 -15.76 0.02 -1.04
N ARG A 22 -17.10 -0.08 -1.05
CA ARG A 22 -17.82 -1.10 -0.30
C ARG A 22 -17.58 -2.51 -0.86
N ASP A 23 -17.55 -2.63 -2.18
CA ASP A 23 -17.57 -3.86 -2.95
C ASP A 23 -16.32 -4.06 -3.81
N HIS A 24 -15.43 -3.07 -3.91
CA HIS A 24 -14.19 -3.18 -4.66
C HIS A 24 -13.09 -2.25 -4.13
N VAL A 25 -11.87 -2.47 -4.60
CA VAL A 25 -10.70 -1.60 -4.38
C VAL A 25 -10.10 -1.26 -5.73
N VAL A 26 -9.69 -0.01 -5.92
CA VAL A 26 -9.00 0.44 -7.14
C VAL A 26 -7.57 0.86 -6.79
N LEU A 27 -6.60 0.31 -7.52
CA LEU A 27 -5.21 0.74 -7.50
C LEU A 27 -4.99 1.83 -8.54
N TYR A 28 -4.45 2.96 -8.09
CA TYR A 28 -3.87 3.98 -8.94
C TYR A 28 -2.36 4.04 -8.74
N LEU A 29 -1.63 4.15 -9.84
CA LEU A 29 -0.18 4.36 -9.86
C LEU A 29 0.10 5.60 -10.69
N ASP A 30 0.84 6.54 -10.12
CA ASP A 30 1.22 7.80 -10.78
C ASP A 30 0.03 8.55 -11.38
N CYS A 31 -1.08 8.54 -10.64
CA CYS A 31 -2.37 9.16 -11.00
C CYS A 31 -3.16 8.44 -12.11
N GLU A 32 -2.71 7.26 -12.55
CA GLU A 32 -3.40 6.44 -13.55
C GLU A 32 -4.08 5.23 -12.92
N LYS A 33 -5.31 4.92 -13.36
CA LYS A 33 -6.03 3.73 -12.90
C LYS A 33 -5.33 2.48 -13.45
N HIS A 34 -4.81 1.65 -12.57
CA HIS A 34 -4.09 0.43 -12.96
C HIS A 34 -5.02 -0.80 -12.96
N SER A 35 -5.68 -1.09 -11.83
CA SER A 35 -6.48 -2.30 -11.68
C SER A 35 -7.57 -2.15 -10.61
N SER A 36 -8.58 -3.00 -10.66
CA SER A 36 -9.61 -3.13 -9.62
C SER A 36 -9.73 -4.56 -9.12
N LEU A 37 -10.02 -4.71 -7.83
CA LEU A 37 -10.27 -6.00 -7.18
C LEU A 37 -11.63 -5.97 -6.50
N GLU A 38 -12.49 -6.92 -6.85
CA GLU A 38 -13.80 -7.12 -6.20
C GLU A 38 -13.63 -7.70 -4.79
N LEU A 39 -14.40 -7.16 -3.84
CA LEU A 39 -14.49 -7.61 -2.46
C LEU A 39 -15.76 -8.45 -2.32
N THR A 40 -15.60 -9.77 -2.37
CA THR A 40 -16.72 -10.72 -2.30
C THR A 40 -17.29 -10.89 -0.89
N THR A 41 -16.60 -10.38 0.13
CA THR A 41 -16.99 -10.49 1.54
C THR A 41 -16.92 -9.13 2.24
N PRO A 42 -17.83 -8.84 3.19
CA PRO A 42 -17.73 -7.66 4.03
C PRO A 42 -16.42 -7.65 4.84
N ARG A 43 -15.85 -6.46 5.05
CA ARG A 43 -14.67 -6.29 5.90
C ARG A 43 -14.98 -6.71 7.33
N ALA A 44 -14.15 -7.59 7.89
CA ALA A 44 -14.22 -7.97 9.29
C ALA A 44 -13.80 -6.81 10.21
N PRO A 45 -14.24 -6.78 11.48
CA PRO A 45 -13.71 -5.85 12.47
C PRO A 45 -12.19 -5.99 12.61
N ILE A 46 -11.52 -4.87 12.88
CA ILE A 46 -10.09 -4.82 13.23
C ILE A 46 -9.93 -4.54 14.72
N ASP A 47 -8.78 -4.90 15.30
CA ASP A 47 -8.44 -4.43 16.64
C ASP A 47 -8.07 -2.95 16.58
N VAL A 48 -8.89 -2.12 17.24
CA VAL A 48 -8.74 -0.66 17.27
C VAL A 48 -7.78 -0.18 18.36
N ASN A 49 -7.31 -1.08 19.24
CA ASN A 49 -6.36 -0.75 20.31
C ASN A 49 -4.90 -1.08 19.93
N GLY A 50 -4.63 -1.43 18.67
CA GLY A 50 -3.28 -1.69 18.18
C GLY A 50 -2.49 -0.41 17.82
N ASP A 51 -1.27 -0.62 17.32
CA ASP A 51 -0.35 0.47 16.97
C ASP A 51 -0.34 0.81 15.47
N VAL A 52 -0.32 2.10 15.14
CA VAL A 52 -0.06 2.59 13.77
C VAL A 52 1.45 2.71 13.57
N ASN A 53 2.01 1.86 12.70
CA ASN A 53 3.44 1.83 12.43
C ASN A 53 3.73 2.29 10.99
N LEU A 54 4.83 3.02 10.79
CA LEU A 54 5.32 3.44 9.49
C LEU A 54 6.68 2.81 9.23
N ALA A 55 6.88 2.29 8.01
CA ALA A 55 8.14 1.74 7.54
C ALA A 55 8.74 0.66 8.47
N LYS A 56 7.96 -0.40 8.69
CA LYS A 56 8.30 -1.57 9.53
C LYS A 56 8.85 -2.70 8.67
N PHE A 57 9.85 -3.43 9.16
CA PHE A 57 10.26 -4.69 8.52
C PHE A 57 9.18 -5.76 8.69
N GLU A 58 9.03 -6.68 7.74
CA GLU A 58 7.99 -7.71 7.82
C GLU A 58 8.23 -8.68 9.00
N ALA A 59 9.50 -8.99 9.28
CA ALA A 59 9.91 -10.02 10.23
C ALA A 59 9.72 -9.63 11.72
N ASP A 60 9.74 -8.34 12.07
CA ASP A 60 9.67 -7.88 13.46
C ASP A 60 9.03 -6.49 13.58
N LEU A 61 8.76 -6.01 14.80
CA LEU A 61 8.19 -4.68 15.05
C LEU A 61 9.19 -3.52 14.89
N SER A 62 10.39 -3.77 14.34
CA SER A 62 11.37 -2.70 14.15
C SER A 62 10.96 -1.79 12.99
N THR A 63 11.05 -0.48 13.21
CA THR A 63 10.80 0.55 12.19
C THR A 63 12.13 1.13 11.72
N VAL A 64 12.18 1.59 10.47
CA VAL A 64 13.35 2.33 9.98
C VAL A 64 13.32 3.77 10.49
N PRO A 65 14.47 4.34 10.90
CA PRO A 65 14.51 5.74 11.30
C PRO A 65 14.09 6.66 10.16
N VAL A 66 13.11 7.53 10.40
CA VAL A 66 12.79 8.64 9.48
C VAL A 66 13.94 9.64 9.57
N ARG A 67 14.87 9.59 8.60
CA ARG A 67 15.96 10.58 8.52
C ARG A 67 15.37 11.91 8.06
N HIS A 68 15.46 12.95 8.89
CA HIS A 68 15.29 14.31 8.41
C HIS A 68 16.47 14.63 7.46
N GLY A 69 16.17 15.07 6.24
CA GLY A 69 17.19 15.57 5.31
C GLY A 69 17.91 16.80 5.88
N PRO A 70 19.07 17.19 5.33
CA PRO A 70 19.74 18.42 5.75
C PRO A 70 18.82 19.61 5.47
N THR A 71 18.49 20.35 6.53
CA THR A 71 17.84 21.67 6.46
C THR A 71 18.75 22.70 5.81
#